data_AF-A0A7W1KHC1-F1
#
_entry.id   AF-A0A7W1KHC1-F1
#
_cell.length_a   1.000
_cell.length_b   1.000
_cell.length_c   1.000
_cell.angle_alpha   90.00
_cell.angle_beta   90.00
_cell.angle_gamma   90.00
#
_symmetry.space_group_name_H-M   'P 1'
#
loop_
_entity.id
_entity.type
_entity.pdbx_description
1 polymer ?
#
loop_
_entity_poly.entity_id
_entity_poly.type
_entity_poly.pdbx_seq_one_letter_code
_entity_poly.pdbx_strand_id
1 'polypeptide(L)'
;MDTYAKIAVEIISYQEAIIGPVAVEQAQFVDGLQLDWDKHEATISGDKMNVIDKLVEQYKNLFGQISVEVCKDAASKFLGELSATERPKLLQ
;
A
#
# COMPACT_ATOMS: atom_id res chain seq x y z
N MET A 1 -1.00 15.28 0.71
CA MET A 1 -0.59 13.94 1.17
C MET A 1 0.89 13.73 0.93
N ASP A 2 1.52 13.06 1.89
CA ASP A 2 2.86 12.47 1.79
C ASP A 2 2.93 11.41 0.67
N THR A 3 4.09 11.24 0.03
CA THR A 3 4.25 10.28 -1.10
C THR A 3 3.92 8.84 -0.69
N TYR A 4 4.28 8.42 0.53
CA TYR A 4 3.93 7.09 1.02
C TYR A 4 2.42 6.94 1.26
N ALA A 5 1.75 7.99 1.74
CA ALA A 5 0.29 7.98 1.87
C ALA A 5 -0.39 7.84 0.49
N LYS A 6 0.12 8.50 -0.55
CA LYS A 6 -0.37 8.32 -1.93
C LYS A 6 -0.16 6.89 -2.42
N ILE A 7 1.01 6.31 -2.15
CA ILE A 7 1.31 4.91 -2.48
C ILE A 7 0.31 3.97 -1.80
N ALA A 8 0.06 4.15 -0.50
CA ALA A 8 -0.90 3.33 0.24
C ALA A 8 -2.31 3.43 -0.37
N VAL A 9 -2.83 4.65 -0.60
CA VAL A 9 -4.15 4.85 -1.22
C VAL A 9 -4.24 4.17 -2.59
N GLU A 10 -3.21 4.32 -3.42
CA GLU A 10 -3.22 3.72 -4.76
C GLU A 10 -3.20 2.19 -4.69
N ILE A 11 -2.34 1.61 -3.85
CA ILE A 11 -2.29 0.16 -3.63
C ILE A 11 -3.65 -0.36 -3.17
N ILE A 12 -4.25 0.25 -2.15
CA ILE A 12 -5.53 -0.18 -1.59
C ILE A 12 -6.63 -0.09 -2.66
N SER A 13 -6.67 1.00 -3.43
CA SER A 13 -7.66 1.20 -4.50
C SER A 13 -7.53 0.15 -5.61
N TYR A 14 -6.32 -0.18 -6.02
CA TYR A 14 -6.07 -1.23 -7.02
C TYR A 14 -6.44 -2.61 -6.50
N GLN A 15 -6.10 -2.93 -5.25
CA GLN A 15 -6.51 -4.19 -4.64
C GLN A 15 -8.02 -4.26 -4.50
N GLU A 16 -8.68 -3.20 -4.04
CA GLU A 16 -10.15 -3.14 -3.92
C GLU A 16 -10.86 -3.42 -5.26
N ALA A 17 -10.34 -2.88 -6.36
CA ALA A 17 -10.87 -3.15 -7.70
C ALA A 17 -10.79 -4.63 -8.12
N ILE A 18 -9.88 -5.42 -7.52
CA ILE A 18 -9.63 -6.83 -7.87
C ILE A 18 -10.29 -7.78 -6.87
N ILE A 19 -10.08 -7.55 -5.56
CA ILE A 19 -10.52 -8.46 -4.49
C ILE A 19 -11.72 -7.92 -3.70
N GLY A 20 -12.18 -6.70 -4.01
CA GLY A 20 -13.35 -6.09 -3.38
C GLY A 20 -13.05 -5.39 -2.04
N PRO A 21 -14.09 -5.04 -1.27
CA PRO A 21 -13.97 -4.20 -0.07
C PRO A 21 -13.08 -4.80 1.03
N VAL A 22 -12.86 -6.12 0.98
CA VAL A 22 -11.90 -6.82 1.86
C VAL A 22 -10.50 -6.20 1.76
N ALA A 23 -10.13 -5.58 0.64
CA ALA A 23 -8.85 -4.89 0.51
C ALA A 23 -8.70 -3.75 1.53
N VAL A 24 -9.78 -2.98 1.74
CA VAL A 24 -9.83 -1.87 2.69
C VAL A 24 -9.81 -2.41 4.11
N GLU A 25 -10.60 -3.45 4.39
CA GLU A 25 -10.63 -4.13 5.69
C GLU A 25 -9.24 -4.64 6.07
N GLN A 26 -8.51 -5.27 5.13
CA GLN A 26 -7.14 -5.73 5.38
C GLN A 26 -6.18 -4.59 5.69
N ALA A 27 -6.28 -3.48 4.97
CA ALA A 27 -5.41 -2.33 5.18
C ALA A 27 -5.59 -1.66 6.55
N GLN A 28 -6.79 -1.75 7.14
CA GLN A 28 -7.05 -1.25 8.50
C GLN A 28 -6.29 -2.02 9.59
N PHE A 29 -5.84 -3.25 9.31
CA PHE A 29 -5.03 -4.04 10.25
C PHE A 29 -3.53 -3.75 10.17
N VAL A 30 -3.09 -2.85 9.28
CA VAL A 30 -1.67 -2.53 9.11
C VAL A 30 -1.24 -1.50 10.16
N ASP A 31 -0.42 -1.94 11.11
CA ASP A 31 0.16 -1.04 12.12
C ASP A 31 0.88 0.14 11.49
N GLY A 32 0.52 1.35 11.91
CA GLY A 32 1.10 2.61 11.41
C GLY A 32 0.38 3.17 10.19
N LEU A 33 -0.69 2.53 9.70
CA LEU A 33 -1.57 3.04 8.64
C LEU A 33 -2.95 3.37 9.22
N GLN A 34 -3.38 4.62 9.07
CA GLN A 34 -4.73 5.06 9.37
C GLN A 34 -5.44 5.45 8.09
N LEU A 35 -6.70 5.04 7.95
CA LEU A 35 -7.50 5.25 6.73
C LEU A 35 -8.76 6.05 7.04
N ASP A 36 -9.05 7.01 6.18
CA ASP A 36 -10.37 7.64 5.99
C ASP A 36 -10.82 7.28 4.58
N TRP A 37 -11.43 6.11 4.42
CA TRP A 37 -11.72 5.56 3.09
C TRP A 37 -12.91 6.23 2.41
N ASP A 38 -13.80 6.88 3.17
CA ASP A 38 -14.86 7.72 2.60
C ASP A 38 -14.27 8.89 1.80
N LYS A 39 -13.09 9.39 2.21
CA LYS A 39 -12.34 10.44 1.50
C LYS A 39 -11.19 9.92 0.64
N HIS A 40 -10.96 8.61 0.61
CA HIS A 40 -9.78 7.99 0.00
C HIS A 40 -8.46 8.58 0.53
N GLU A 41 -8.38 8.73 1.86
CA GLU A 41 -7.21 9.27 2.52
C GLU A 41 -6.51 8.25 3.42
N ALA A 42 -5.17 8.35 3.42
CA ALA A 42 -4.32 7.57 4.31
C ALA A 42 -3.37 8.51 5.07
N THR A 43 -3.11 8.16 6.33
CA THR A 43 -2.08 8.78 7.17
C THR A 43 -1.13 7.69 7.63
N ILE A 44 0.17 7.90 7.44
CA ILE A 44 1.21 6.95 7.84
C ILE A 44 2.01 7.54 9.00
N SER A 45 2.20 6.73 10.03
CA SER A 45 2.99 7.04 11.23
C SER A 45 4.19 6.10 11.37
N GLY A 46 5.30 6.60 11.89
CA GLY A 46 6.52 5.81 12.09
C GLY A 46 7.35 5.61 10.82
N ASP A 47 7.89 4.40 10.64
CA ASP A 47 8.70 4.04 9.46
C ASP A 47 7.80 3.78 8.25
N LYS A 48 7.75 4.77 7.36
CA LYS A 48 6.85 4.78 6.21
C LYS A 48 7.14 3.65 5.21
N MET A 49 8.41 3.32 4.98
CA MET A 49 8.77 2.21 4.08
C MET A 49 8.26 0.89 4.65
N ASN A 50 8.50 0.68 5.94
CA ASN A 50 8.05 -0.53 6.63
C ASN A 50 6.53 -0.64 6.66
N VAL A 51 5.79 0.47 6.78
CA VAL A 51 4.32 0.46 6.71
C VAL A 51 3.84 0.01 5.33
N ILE A 52 4.46 0.48 4.24
CA ILE A 52 4.11 0.01 2.89
C ILE A 52 4.47 -1.47 2.71
N ASP A 53 5.64 -1.91 3.18
CA ASP A 53 6.02 -3.32 3.12
C ASP A 53 5.02 -4.20 3.89
N LYS A 54 4.56 -3.77 5.08
CA LYS A 54 3.51 -4.48 5.83
C LYS A 54 2.18 -4.53 5.07
N LEU A 55 1.78 -3.44 4.42
CA LEU A 55 0.56 -3.41 3.60
C LEU A 55 0.63 -4.42 2.45
N VAL A 56 1.77 -4.47 1.75
CA VAL A 56 1.98 -5.44 0.66
C VAL A 56 1.98 -6.88 1.19
N GLU A 57 2.63 -7.12 2.33
CA GLU A 57 2.65 -8.45 2.97
C GLU A 57 1.25 -8.89 3.43
N GLN A 58 0.42 -7.96 3.93
CA GLN A 58 -0.96 -8.24 4.30
C GLN A 58 -1.77 -8.78 3.11
N TYR A 59 -1.64 -8.15 1.94
CA TYR A 59 -2.30 -8.63 0.73
C TYR A 59 -1.71 -9.91 0.16
N LYS A 60 -0.39 -10.10 0.30
CA LYS A 60 0.27 -11.35 -0.07
C LYS A 60 -0.21 -12.52 0.78
N ASN A 61 -0.43 -12.32 2.07
CA ASN A 61 -0.97 -13.35 2.95
C ASN A 61 -2.40 -13.74 2.58
N LEU A 62 -3.20 -12.80 2.09
CA LEU A 62 -4.58 -13.06 1.69
C LEU A 62 -4.69 -13.71 0.29
N PHE A 63 -3.92 -13.22 -0.68
CA PHE A 63 -4.14 -13.51 -2.11
C PHE A 63 -2.91 -14.07 -2.83
N GLY A 64 -1.84 -14.38 -2.09
CA GLY A 64 -0.61 -14.97 -2.59
C GLY A 64 0.26 -13.98 -3.38
N GLN A 65 1.25 -14.50 -4.11
CA GLN A 65 2.26 -13.68 -4.79
C GLN A 65 1.68 -12.70 -5.82
N ILE A 66 0.51 -13.00 -6.41
CA ILE A 66 -0.12 -12.15 -7.43
C ILE A 66 -0.43 -10.75 -6.88
N SER A 67 -0.82 -10.64 -5.60
CA SER A 67 -1.12 -9.34 -5.01
C SER A 67 0.12 -8.45 -4.90
N VAL A 68 1.32 -9.02 -4.75
CA VAL A 68 2.58 -8.25 -4.73
C VAL A 68 2.81 -7.56 -6.07
N GLU A 69 2.61 -8.27 -7.19
CA GLU A 69 2.79 -7.70 -8.52
C GLU A 69 1.74 -6.61 -8.81
N VAL A 70 0.50 -6.81 -8.37
CA VAL A 70 -0.53 -5.76 -8.41
C VAL A 70 -0.11 -4.53 -7.61
N CYS A 71 0.46 -4.72 -6.40
CA CYS A 71 0.95 -3.61 -5.59
C CYS A 71 2.10 -2.84 -6.27
N LYS A 72 3.02 -3.56 -6.94
CA LYS A 72 4.11 -2.94 -7.72
C LYS A 72 3.59 -2.10 -8.86
N ASP A 73 2.64 -2.64 -9.63
CA ASP A 73 2.02 -1.94 -10.74
C ASP A 73 1.30 -0.67 -10.28
N ALA A 74 0.52 -0.76 -9.20
CA ALA A 74 -0.17 0.38 -8.60
C ALA A 74 0.82 1.46 -8.11
N ALA A 75 1.90 1.06 -7.43
CA ALA A 75 2.87 1.99 -6.87
C ALA A 75 3.84 2.59 -7.92
N SER A 76 3.96 1.99 -9.10
CA SER A 76 4.99 2.28 -10.11
C SER A 76 5.16 3.78 -10.42
N LYS A 77 4.06 4.52 -10.57
CA LYS A 77 4.07 5.97 -10.88
C LYS A 77 4.64 6.83 -9.74
N PHE A 78 4.58 6.36 -8.51
CA PHE A 78 5.09 7.05 -7.32
C PHE A 78 6.50 6.61 -6.94
N LEU A 79 6.89 5.37 -7.27
CA LEU A 79 8.25 4.87 -7.02
C LEU A 79 9.32 5.64 -7.81
N GLY A 80 8.93 6.25 -8.94
CA GLY A 80 9.78 7.17 -9.69
C GLY A 80 10.11 8.47 -8.94
N GLU A 81 9.29 8.87 -7.96
CA GLU A 81 9.50 10.06 -7.13
C GLU A 81 10.43 9.79 -5.93
N LEU A 82 10.70 8.51 -5.62
CA LEU A 82 11.53 8.08 -4.50
C LEU A 82 12.95 7.74 -4.98
N SER A 83 13.96 8.11 -4.18
CA SER A 83 15.31 7.59 -4.39
C SER A 83 15.36 6.08 -4.14
N ALA A 84 16.34 5.37 -4.70
CA ALA A 84 16.44 3.91 -4.57
C ALA A 84 16.47 3.43 -3.10
N THR A 85 17.04 4.24 -2.19
CA THR A 85 17.12 3.95 -0.75
C THR A 85 15.82 4.18 0.02
N GLU A 86 14.85 4.86 -0.61
CA GLU A 86 13.55 5.18 -0.01
C GLU A 86 12.43 4.27 -0.55
N ARG A 87 12.76 3.31 -1.43
CA ARG A 87 11.78 2.39 -1.99
C ARG A 87 11.47 1.25 -1.02
N PRO A 88 10.19 0.99 -0.71
CA PRO A 88 9.77 -0.19 0.04
C PRO A 88 10.33 -1.46 -0.59
N LYS A 89 10.83 -2.38 0.23
CA LYS A 89 11.62 -3.53 -0.25
C LYS A 89 10.79 -4.48 -1.12
N LEU A 90 9.51 -4.63 -0.82
CA LEU A 90 8.61 -5.51 -1.56
C LEU A 90 8.15 -4.90 -2.90
N LEU A 91 8.47 -3.63 -3.13
CA LEU A 91 8.13 -2.89 -4.35
C LEU A 91 9.36 -2.56 -5.23
N GLN A 92 10.52 -3.15 -4.94
CA GLN A 92 11.74 -3.03 -5.75
C GLN A 92 11.72 -3.94 -6.97
#